data_AF-A0A8T6RET9-F1
#
_entry.id   AF-A0A8T6RET9-F1
#
_cell.length_a   1.000
_cell.length_b   1.000
_cell.length_c   1.000
_cell.angle_alpha   90.00
_cell.angle_beta   90.00
_cell.angle_gamma   90.00
#
_symmetry.space_group_name_H-M   'P 1'
#
loop_
_entity.id
_entity.type
_entity.pdbx_description
1 polymer ?
#
loop_
_entity_poly.entity_id
_entity_poly.type
_entity_poly.pdbx_seq_one_letter_code
_entity_poly.pdbx_strand_id
1 'polypeptide(L)'
;MSERRKNFNEVLGSWMGFIGSLIVTIFALMTLIVGASTFSTFPGTFMEYYAALSSEGLAVANLILVAFLVTFITLAGAILGLVISLIRRRLGVSISGSSLFISFFMIVFGLIIFVFSLLNVQNQVTTHITDLDLRVTLQVSIPIMFYLAAGSTVPICIGAFYMLAARPIPITKYKKKRMAALTKADTFERTGKPGLAMKFYDKAADLSMRLKEEDKATEYYAKSREIHETHIERMLKEEEERKRAELAARRSRLEEERKEILQKADEAEEKEDYQRAFSLYREAADRSVDLGQKKLAAQFTAKAKDLLRKAKELEKEKEKKKQEEKKRAAEYEKTKKEMEKKADKI
;
A
#
# COMPACT_ATOMS: atom_id res chain seq x y z
N MET A 1 14.03 -10.34 -14.19
CA MET A 1 14.69 -10.54 -12.87
C MET A 1 13.78 -9.99 -11.78
N SER A 2 13.34 -10.81 -10.84
CA SER A 2 12.49 -10.35 -9.72
C SER A 2 13.27 -9.39 -8.81
N GLU A 3 12.60 -8.39 -8.24
CA GLU A 3 13.18 -7.41 -7.29
C GLU A 3 13.91 -8.12 -6.13
N ARG A 4 13.41 -9.29 -5.71
CA ARG A 4 14.02 -10.14 -4.69
C ARG A 4 15.43 -10.62 -5.07
N ARG A 5 15.68 -10.95 -6.35
CA ARG A 5 17.03 -11.34 -6.83
C ARG A 5 18.00 -10.16 -6.89
N LYS A 6 17.51 -8.95 -7.16
CA LYS A 6 18.37 -7.74 -7.16
C LYS A 6 18.84 -7.37 -5.76
N ASN A 7 17.92 -7.36 -4.79
CA ASN A 7 18.26 -7.10 -3.39
C ASN A 7 19.23 -8.16 -2.85
N PHE A 8 19.03 -9.43 -3.22
CA PHE A 8 19.93 -10.50 -2.82
C PHE A 8 21.36 -10.27 -3.36
N ASN A 9 21.51 -9.90 -4.63
CA ASN A 9 22.82 -9.64 -5.22
C ASN A 9 23.52 -8.41 -4.60
N GLU A 10 22.77 -7.36 -4.22
CA GLU A 10 23.34 -6.19 -3.53
C GLU A 10 23.83 -6.56 -2.12
N VAL A 11 23.03 -7.31 -1.37
CA VAL A 11 23.39 -7.80 -0.04
C VAL A 11 24.60 -8.72 -0.15
N LEU A 12 24.58 -9.69 -1.06
CA LEU A 12 25.67 -10.63 -1.29
C LEU A 12 26.97 -9.90 -1.67
N GLY A 13 26.91 -8.94 -2.59
CA GLY A 13 28.06 -8.13 -2.98
C GLY A 13 28.63 -7.31 -1.82
N SER A 14 27.77 -6.75 -0.95
CA SER A 14 28.21 -6.03 0.25
C SER A 14 28.90 -6.95 1.25
N TRP A 15 28.37 -8.15 1.48
CA TRP A 15 28.98 -9.13 2.38
C TRP A 15 30.30 -9.66 1.81
N MET A 16 30.38 -9.92 0.51
CA MET A 16 31.63 -10.33 -0.14
C MET A 16 32.72 -9.26 -0.04
N GLY A 17 32.37 -7.98 -0.23
CA GLY A 17 33.33 -6.88 -0.05
C GLY A 17 33.83 -6.75 1.39
N PHE A 18 32.94 -6.90 2.38
CA PHE A 18 33.30 -6.89 3.80
C PHE A 18 34.21 -8.07 4.17
N ILE A 19 33.83 -9.30 3.78
CA ILE A 19 34.62 -10.51 4.04
C ILE A 19 35.99 -10.41 3.35
N GLY A 20 36.05 -9.91 2.11
CA GLY A 20 37.31 -9.70 1.41
C GLY A 20 38.25 -8.74 2.15
N SER A 21 37.73 -7.58 2.58
CA SER A 21 38.49 -6.61 3.37
C SER A 21 38.96 -7.18 4.72
N LEU A 22 38.11 -7.97 5.40
CA LEU A 22 38.47 -8.65 6.65
C LEU A 22 39.59 -9.66 6.47
N ILE A 23 39.52 -10.50 5.42
CA ILE A 23 40.56 -11.49 5.11
C ILE A 23 41.90 -10.81 4.84
N VAL A 24 41.92 -9.76 4.04
CA VAL A 24 43.15 -8.98 3.76
C VAL A 24 43.72 -8.40 5.05
N THR A 25 42.86 -7.87 5.93
CA THR A 25 43.29 -7.29 7.22
C THR A 25 43.92 -8.35 8.12
N ILE A 26 43.29 -9.53 8.25
CA ILE A 26 43.82 -10.65 9.04
C ILE A 26 45.16 -11.11 8.47
N PHE A 27 45.25 -11.25 7.15
CA PHE A 27 46.49 -11.66 6.49
C PHE A 27 47.61 -10.64 6.71
N ALA A 28 47.34 -9.34 6.55
CA ALA A 28 48.30 -8.28 6.81
C ALA A 28 48.78 -8.27 8.28
N LEU A 29 47.87 -8.51 9.23
CA LEU A 29 48.21 -8.67 10.65
C LEU A 29 49.12 -9.89 10.90
N MET A 30 48.81 -11.04 10.29
CA MET A 30 49.66 -12.23 10.41
C MET A 30 51.07 -11.97 9.85
N THR A 31 51.18 -11.37 8.67
CA THR A 31 52.46 -10.99 8.08
C THR A 31 53.23 -10.00 8.96
N LEU A 32 52.53 -9.06 9.60
CA LEU A 32 53.15 -8.12 10.54
C LEU A 32 53.63 -8.80 11.81
N ILE A 33 52.88 -9.77 12.36
CA ILE A 33 53.28 -10.54 13.53
C ILE A 33 54.51 -11.41 13.22
N VAL A 34 54.51 -12.09 12.06
CA VAL A 34 55.66 -12.89 11.61
C VAL A 34 56.86 -12.00 11.31
N GLY A 35 56.66 -10.84 10.68
CA GLY A 35 57.72 -9.85 10.49
C GLY A 35 58.28 -9.38 11.83
N ALA A 36 57.43 -8.95 12.76
CA ALA A 36 57.85 -8.49 14.07
C ALA A 36 58.60 -9.57 14.87
N SER A 37 58.23 -10.84 14.76
CA SER A 37 58.96 -11.93 15.41
C SER A 37 60.36 -12.13 14.80
N THR A 38 60.52 -11.93 13.48
CA THR A 38 61.85 -11.94 12.83
C THR A 38 62.76 -10.79 13.28
N PHE A 39 62.18 -9.67 13.74
CA PHE A 39 62.91 -8.52 14.29
C PHE A 39 63.13 -8.56 15.81
N SER A 40 62.60 -9.57 16.51
CA SER A 40 62.76 -9.64 17.95
C SER A 40 64.22 -9.84 18.36
N THR A 41 64.65 -9.14 19.41
CA THR A 41 66.04 -9.15 19.93
C THR A 41 66.39 -10.41 20.73
N PHE A 42 65.64 -11.50 20.56
CA PHE A 42 65.98 -12.77 21.18
C PHE A 42 67.27 -13.34 20.55
N PRO A 43 68.21 -13.88 21.34
CA PRO A 43 69.42 -14.51 20.81
C PRO A 43 69.05 -15.69 19.90
N GLY A 44 69.70 -15.80 18.74
CA GLY A 44 69.39 -16.75 17.66
C GLY A 44 68.43 -16.22 16.59
N THR A 45 68.07 -14.93 16.58
CA THR A 45 67.19 -14.34 15.56
C THR A 45 67.94 -13.78 14.36
N PHE A 46 67.17 -13.45 13.32
CA PHE A 46 67.64 -12.96 12.02
C PHE A 46 68.62 -11.78 12.12
N MET A 47 68.50 -10.92 13.16
CA MET A 47 69.35 -9.75 13.40
C MET A 47 70.81 -10.10 13.79
N GLU A 48 71.04 -11.18 14.53
CA GLU A 48 72.41 -11.66 14.83
C GLU A 48 73.07 -12.23 13.58
N TYR A 49 72.32 -12.98 12.76
CA TYR A 49 72.77 -13.45 11.46
C TYR A 49 73.09 -12.29 10.51
N TYR A 50 72.34 -11.20 10.65
CA TYR A 50 72.48 -9.98 9.87
C TYR A 50 73.75 -9.18 10.14
N ALA A 51 74.10 -9.06 11.41
CA ALA A 51 75.30 -8.36 11.85
C ALA A 51 76.58 -9.05 11.35
N ALA A 52 76.52 -10.37 11.09
CA ALA A 52 77.62 -11.15 10.54
C ALA A 52 77.83 -10.97 9.02
N LEU A 53 76.85 -10.49 8.27
CA LEU A 53 76.87 -10.34 6.80
C LEU A 53 77.26 -8.92 6.34
N SER A 54 78.14 -8.23 7.07
CA SER A 54 78.30 -6.76 7.07
C SER A 54 78.67 -6.07 5.74
N SER A 55 79.03 -6.77 4.67
CA SER A 55 79.18 -6.18 3.32
C SER A 55 77.96 -6.36 2.41
N GLU A 56 77.09 -7.34 2.66
CA GLU A 56 75.87 -7.61 1.89
C GLU A 56 74.57 -7.21 2.62
N GLY A 57 74.67 -6.90 3.91
CA GLY A 57 73.54 -6.56 4.78
C GLY A 57 72.70 -5.37 4.31
N LEU A 58 73.26 -4.42 3.56
CA LEU A 58 72.52 -3.24 3.09
C LEU A 58 71.41 -3.61 2.09
N ALA A 59 71.67 -4.55 1.17
CA ALA A 59 70.70 -4.93 0.13
C ALA A 59 69.50 -5.67 0.74
N VAL A 60 69.79 -6.63 1.62
CA VAL A 60 68.75 -7.35 2.35
C VAL A 60 67.99 -6.39 3.28
N ALA A 61 68.61 -5.29 3.77
CA ALA A 61 68.01 -4.44 4.80
C ALA A 61 67.02 -3.51 4.14
N ASN A 62 67.38 -3.03 2.95
CA ASN A 62 66.48 -2.36 2.04
C ASN A 62 65.31 -3.26 1.64
N LEU A 63 65.53 -4.56 1.38
CA LEU A 63 64.42 -5.48 1.08
C LEU A 63 63.46 -5.62 2.27
N ILE A 64 64.00 -5.85 3.46
CA ILE A 64 63.22 -6.01 4.68
C ILE A 64 62.42 -4.72 4.96
N LEU A 65 63.05 -3.55 4.80
CA LEU A 65 62.40 -2.25 4.94
C LEU A 65 61.28 -2.06 3.91
N VAL A 66 61.53 -2.41 2.64
CA VAL A 66 60.53 -2.35 1.57
C VAL A 66 59.37 -3.31 1.84
N ALA A 67 59.65 -4.54 2.28
CA ALA A 67 58.63 -5.52 2.65
C ALA A 67 57.76 -5.02 3.81
N PHE A 68 58.38 -4.40 4.82
CA PHE A 68 57.67 -3.79 5.95
C PHE A 68 56.79 -2.62 5.50
N LEU A 69 57.32 -1.73 4.66
CA LEU A 69 56.59 -0.58 4.12
C LEU A 69 55.39 -1.01 3.26
N VAL A 70 55.57 -2.01 2.39
CA VAL A 70 54.47 -2.59 1.60
C VAL A 70 53.40 -3.18 2.50
N THR A 71 53.81 -3.94 3.53
CA THR A 71 52.87 -4.55 4.49
C THR A 71 52.05 -3.48 5.21
N PHE A 72 52.70 -2.39 5.64
CA PHE A 72 52.03 -1.28 6.31
C PHE A 72 51.06 -0.54 5.39
N ILE A 73 51.45 -0.25 4.14
CA ILE A 73 50.57 0.38 3.14
C ILE A 73 49.36 -0.51 2.85
N THR A 74 49.57 -1.82 2.72
CA THR A 74 48.50 -2.80 2.48
C THR A 74 47.53 -2.86 3.66
N LEU A 75 48.05 -2.87 4.89
CA LEU A 75 47.24 -2.84 6.11
C LEU A 75 46.42 -1.55 6.20
N ALA A 76 47.04 -0.39 5.95
CA ALA A 76 46.36 0.90 5.96
C ALA A 76 45.24 0.96 4.89
N GLY A 77 45.51 0.44 3.68
CA GLY A 77 44.51 0.32 2.62
C GLY A 77 43.35 -0.61 2.99
N ALA A 78 43.65 -1.74 3.66
CA ALA A 78 42.64 -2.68 4.12
C ALA A 78 41.73 -2.07 5.20
N ILE A 79 42.31 -1.39 6.20
CA ILE A 79 41.58 -0.68 7.26
C ILE A 79 40.70 0.42 6.64
N LEU A 80 41.26 1.22 5.72
CA LEU A 80 40.50 2.25 5.03
C LEU A 80 39.31 1.65 4.26
N GLY A 81 39.53 0.55 3.53
CA GLY A 81 38.46 -0.19 2.84
C GLY A 81 37.38 -0.70 3.79
N LEU A 82 37.76 -1.16 4.99
CA LEU A 82 36.83 -1.62 6.03
C LEU A 82 35.99 -0.45 6.56
N VAL A 83 36.62 0.68 6.87
CA VAL A 83 35.94 1.90 7.34
C VAL A 83 34.96 2.43 6.27
N ILE A 84 35.36 2.47 5.01
CA ILE A 84 34.48 2.84 3.89
C ILE A 84 33.29 1.89 3.79
N SER A 85 33.52 0.57 3.93
CA SER A 85 32.46 -0.44 3.90
C SER A 85 31.43 -0.23 5.02
N LEU A 86 31.88 0.12 6.22
CA LEU A 86 31.02 0.44 7.36
C LEU A 86 30.21 1.73 7.13
N ILE A 87 30.83 2.76 6.55
CA ILE A 87 30.19 4.06 6.32
C ILE A 87 29.32 4.07 5.05
N ARG A 88 29.40 3.03 4.21
CA ARG A 88 28.65 2.88 2.95
C ARG A 88 27.15 3.15 3.06
N ARG A 89 26.53 2.79 4.18
CA ARG A 89 25.10 3.06 4.42
C ARG A 89 24.74 4.55 4.40
N ARG A 90 25.70 5.44 4.73
CA ARG A 90 25.51 6.90 4.75
C ARG A 90 25.95 7.60 3.46
N LEU A 91 27.06 7.19 2.85
CA LEU A 91 27.66 7.94 1.72
C LEU A 91 27.07 7.61 0.34
N GLY A 92 26.25 6.57 0.25
CA GLY A 92 25.65 6.14 -1.01
C GLY A 92 26.60 5.28 -1.87
N VAL A 93 26.00 4.48 -2.75
CA VAL A 93 26.69 3.40 -3.47
C VAL A 93 27.80 3.92 -4.39
N SER A 94 27.60 5.09 -5.01
CA SER A 94 28.56 5.71 -5.94
C SER A 94 29.90 6.02 -5.27
N ILE A 95 29.89 6.71 -4.14
CA ILE A 95 31.11 7.14 -3.43
C ILE A 95 31.85 5.93 -2.83
N SER A 96 31.11 4.92 -2.37
CA SER A 96 31.70 3.66 -1.90
C SER A 96 32.40 2.87 -3.00
N GLY A 97 31.89 2.92 -4.24
CA GLY A 97 32.49 2.24 -5.38
C GLY A 97 33.84 2.84 -5.77
N SER A 98 33.90 4.18 -5.88
CA SER A 98 35.13 4.90 -6.27
C SER A 98 36.27 4.74 -5.25
N SER A 99 35.93 4.73 -3.96
CA SER A 99 36.92 4.61 -2.89
C SER A 99 37.44 3.17 -2.72
N LEU A 100 36.59 2.16 -2.92
CA LEU A 100 37.02 0.77 -3.04
C LEU A 100 37.88 0.54 -4.28
N PHE A 101 37.58 1.23 -5.39
CA PHE A 101 38.39 1.19 -6.60
C PHE A 101 39.80 1.76 -6.36
N ILE A 102 39.91 2.93 -5.72
CA ILE A 102 41.22 3.51 -5.36
C ILE A 102 42.01 2.58 -4.43
N SER A 103 41.35 2.01 -3.42
CA SER A 103 41.97 1.06 -2.49
C SER A 103 42.47 -0.19 -3.22
N PHE A 104 41.72 -0.68 -4.20
CA PHE A 104 42.13 -1.79 -5.05
C PHE A 104 43.39 -1.46 -5.87
N PHE A 105 43.45 -0.29 -6.52
CA PHE A 105 44.65 0.12 -7.26
C PHE A 105 45.87 0.27 -6.36
N MET A 106 45.71 0.79 -5.14
CA MET A 106 46.79 0.89 -4.17
C MET A 106 47.34 -0.49 -3.77
N ILE A 107 46.47 -1.47 -3.56
CA ILE A 107 46.87 -2.86 -3.24
C ILE A 107 47.61 -3.49 -4.44
N VAL A 108 47.05 -3.38 -5.64
CA VAL A 108 47.67 -3.92 -6.86
C VAL A 108 49.02 -3.28 -7.12
N PHE A 109 49.12 -1.96 -6.98
CA PHE A 109 50.37 -1.23 -7.17
C PHE A 109 51.41 -1.60 -6.11
N GLY A 110 51.02 -1.73 -4.84
CA GLY A 110 51.89 -2.21 -3.76
C GLY A 110 52.42 -3.62 -4.02
N LEU A 111 51.57 -4.51 -4.53
CA LEU A 111 51.96 -5.86 -4.93
C LEU A 111 52.95 -5.86 -6.10
N ILE A 112 52.74 -5.02 -7.11
CA ILE A 112 53.67 -4.90 -8.24
C ILE A 112 55.05 -4.45 -7.75
N ILE A 113 55.12 -3.42 -6.90
CA ILE A 113 56.38 -2.95 -6.31
C ILE A 113 57.06 -4.06 -5.51
N PHE A 114 56.28 -4.81 -4.73
CA PHE A 114 56.80 -5.92 -3.93
C PHE A 114 57.40 -7.03 -4.79
N VAL A 115 56.69 -7.45 -5.85
CA VAL A 115 57.18 -8.45 -6.80
C VAL A 115 58.45 -7.98 -7.49
N PHE A 116 58.49 -6.73 -7.93
CA PHE A 116 59.68 -6.16 -8.56
C PHE A 116 60.88 -6.13 -7.59
N SER A 117 60.62 -5.83 -6.31
CA SER A 117 61.62 -5.85 -5.25
C SER A 117 62.13 -7.27 -4.97
N LEU A 118 61.23 -8.26 -4.92
CA LEU A 118 61.59 -9.67 -4.77
C LEU A 118 62.43 -10.18 -5.93
N LEU A 119 62.08 -9.83 -7.17
CA LEU A 119 62.84 -10.22 -8.36
C LEU A 119 64.25 -9.61 -8.35
N ASN A 120 64.38 -8.34 -7.95
CA ASN A 120 65.67 -7.68 -7.82
C ASN A 120 66.54 -8.36 -6.76
N VAL A 121 65.98 -8.74 -5.62
CA VAL A 121 66.73 -9.45 -4.58
C VAL A 121 67.06 -10.87 -4.99
N GLN A 122 66.12 -11.59 -5.62
CA GLN A 122 66.40 -12.92 -6.13
C GLN A 122 67.58 -12.89 -7.09
N ASN A 123 67.62 -11.93 -8.01
CA ASN A 123 68.75 -11.76 -8.94
C ASN A 123 70.07 -11.54 -8.19
N GLN A 124 70.10 -10.63 -7.20
CA GLN A 124 71.29 -10.35 -6.38
C GLN A 124 71.73 -11.55 -5.54
N VAL A 125 70.79 -12.27 -4.94
CA VAL A 125 71.05 -13.46 -4.13
C VAL A 125 71.60 -14.59 -5.00
N THR A 126 71.02 -14.83 -6.18
CA THR A 126 71.50 -15.90 -7.07
C THR A 126 72.92 -15.68 -7.59
N THR A 127 73.42 -14.45 -7.61
CA THR A 127 74.77 -14.14 -8.07
C THR A 127 75.82 -14.18 -6.97
N HIS A 128 75.44 -14.04 -5.70
CA HIS A 128 76.40 -13.88 -4.59
C HIS A 128 76.36 -14.97 -3.50
N ILE A 129 75.25 -15.66 -3.30
CA ILE A 129 75.13 -16.66 -2.22
C ILE A 129 75.57 -18.05 -2.72
N THR A 130 76.66 -18.57 -2.14
CA THR A 130 77.17 -19.94 -2.38
C THR A 130 76.51 -20.99 -1.49
N ASP A 131 75.83 -20.58 -0.42
CA ASP A 131 75.13 -21.47 0.50
C ASP A 131 73.85 -22.03 -0.15
N LEU A 132 73.84 -23.35 -0.34
CA LEU A 132 72.80 -24.08 -1.05
C LEU A 132 71.47 -24.05 -0.27
N ASP A 133 71.50 -24.14 1.05
CA ASP A 133 70.28 -24.26 1.87
C ASP A 133 69.52 -22.94 1.91
N LEU A 134 70.23 -21.81 2.00
CA LEU A 134 69.63 -20.49 1.95
C LEU A 134 69.04 -20.19 0.56
N ARG A 135 69.76 -20.60 -0.50
CA ARG A 135 69.29 -20.44 -1.89
C ARG A 135 68.02 -21.25 -2.16
N VAL A 136 67.97 -22.50 -1.71
CA VAL A 136 66.77 -23.35 -1.85
C VAL A 136 65.60 -22.78 -1.05
N THR A 137 65.84 -22.33 0.19
CA THR A 137 64.79 -21.72 1.03
C THR A 137 64.20 -20.46 0.39
N LEU A 138 65.04 -19.58 -0.16
CA LEU A 138 64.58 -18.38 -0.88
C LEU A 138 63.86 -18.72 -2.19
N GLN A 139 64.37 -19.70 -2.95
CA GLN A 139 63.74 -20.14 -4.20
C GLN A 139 62.37 -20.77 -3.99
N VAL A 140 62.10 -21.38 -2.83
CA VAL A 140 60.81 -22.00 -2.51
C VAL A 140 59.85 -21.02 -1.83
N SER A 141 60.34 -20.20 -0.89
CA SER A 141 59.49 -19.28 -0.12
C SER A 141 58.94 -18.12 -0.95
N ILE A 142 59.75 -17.57 -1.88
CA ILE A 142 59.36 -16.43 -2.72
C ILE A 142 58.15 -16.78 -3.62
N PRO A 143 58.13 -17.89 -4.39
CA PRO A 143 56.97 -18.30 -5.16
C PRO A 143 55.72 -18.57 -4.31
N ILE A 144 55.87 -19.20 -3.14
CA ILE A 144 54.72 -19.47 -2.24
C ILE A 144 54.07 -18.15 -1.80
N MET A 145 54.87 -17.17 -1.37
CA MET A 145 54.38 -15.84 -1.00
C MET A 145 53.72 -15.13 -2.19
N PHE A 146 54.28 -15.27 -3.39
CA PHE A 146 53.68 -14.74 -4.62
C PHE A 146 52.30 -15.36 -4.91
N TYR A 147 52.18 -16.69 -4.85
CA TYR A 147 50.91 -17.37 -5.12
C TYR A 147 49.83 -17.06 -4.08
N LEU A 148 50.20 -16.89 -2.80
CA LEU A 148 49.27 -16.45 -1.76
C LEU A 148 48.77 -15.01 -2.00
N ALA A 149 49.67 -14.12 -2.39
CA ALA A 149 49.32 -12.74 -2.74
C ALA A 149 48.43 -12.68 -4.00
N ALA A 150 48.75 -13.44 -5.04
CA ALA A 150 47.94 -13.54 -6.25
C ALA A 150 46.56 -14.18 -5.97
N GLY A 151 46.51 -15.23 -5.15
CA GLY A 151 45.27 -15.91 -4.78
C GLY A 151 44.28 -15.02 -4.01
N SER A 152 44.79 -14.12 -3.16
CA SER A 152 43.94 -13.19 -2.39
C SER A 152 43.42 -11.99 -3.20
N THR A 153 44.09 -11.59 -4.29
CA THR A 153 43.64 -10.46 -5.11
C THR A 153 42.46 -10.81 -6.02
N VAL A 154 42.37 -12.04 -6.53
CA VAL A 154 41.30 -12.46 -7.47
C VAL A 154 39.88 -12.30 -6.85
N PRO A 155 39.59 -12.75 -5.62
CA PRO A 155 38.28 -12.53 -4.98
C PRO A 155 37.94 -11.05 -4.80
N ILE A 156 38.93 -10.19 -4.54
CA ILE A 156 38.75 -8.74 -4.39
C ILE A 156 38.37 -8.11 -5.73
N CYS A 157 39.05 -8.50 -6.82
CA CYS A 157 38.72 -8.06 -8.18
C CYS A 157 37.27 -8.43 -8.53
N ILE A 158 36.87 -9.66 -8.25
CA ILE A 158 35.52 -10.17 -8.52
C ILE A 158 34.48 -9.39 -7.70
N GLY A 159 34.74 -9.18 -6.40
CA GLY A 159 33.86 -8.39 -5.52
C GLY A 159 33.68 -6.95 -6.00
N ALA A 160 34.78 -6.28 -6.39
CA ALA A 160 34.74 -4.92 -6.94
C ALA A 160 33.96 -4.87 -8.27
N PHE A 161 34.16 -5.85 -9.16
CA PHE A 161 33.44 -5.94 -10.43
C PHE A 161 31.92 -6.09 -10.22
N TYR A 162 31.49 -6.96 -9.31
CA TYR A 162 30.06 -7.11 -8.99
C TYR A 162 29.45 -5.84 -8.39
N MET A 163 30.21 -5.08 -7.59
CA MET A 163 29.74 -3.79 -7.08
C MET A 163 29.59 -2.73 -8.18
N LEU A 164 30.53 -2.67 -9.13
CA LEU A 164 30.44 -1.75 -10.27
C LEU A 164 29.33 -2.16 -11.26
N ALA A 165 29.09 -3.45 -11.42
CA ALA A 165 28.02 -3.99 -12.26
C ALA A 165 26.61 -3.79 -11.66
N ALA A 166 26.49 -3.53 -10.36
CA ALA A 166 25.24 -3.18 -9.70
C ALA A 166 24.79 -1.77 -10.12
N ARG A 167 24.12 -1.69 -11.28
CA ARG A 167 23.59 -0.43 -11.80
C ARG A 167 22.70 0.22 -10.73
N PRO A 168 22.90 1.51 -10.42
CA PRO A 168 22.04 2.21 -9.47
C PRO A 168 20.60 2.06 -9.94
N ILE A 169 19.73 1.58 -9.05
CA ILE A 169 18.29 1.54 -9.31
C ILE A 169 17.91 2.95 -9.76
N PRO A 170 17.23 3.14 -10.90
CA PRO A 170 16.94 4.47 -11.42
C PRO A 170 15.87 5.14 -10.56
N ILE A 171 16.28 5.69 -9.42
CA ILE A 171 15.47 6.47 -8.46
C ILE A 171 14.68 7.55 -9.22
N THR A 172 15.30 8.15 -10.25
CA THR A 172 14.69 9.14 -11.14
C THR A 172 13.43 8.63 -11.86
N LYS A 173 13.42 7.35 -12.28
CA LYS A 173 12.28 6.73 -12.96
C LYS A 173 11.08 6.56 -12.02
N TYR A 174 11.33 6.15 -10.77
CA TYR A 174 10.28 6.00 -9.76
C TYR A 174 9.72 7.36 -9.34
N LYS A 175 10.58 8.36 -9.14
CA LYS A 175 10.14 9.74 -8.86
C LYS A 175 9.25 10.31 -9.98
N LYS A 176 9.65 10.16 -11.25
CA LYS A 176 8.84 10.59 -12.41
C LYS A 176 7.48 9.88 -12.47
N LYS A 177 7.47 8.56 -12.24
CA LYS A 177 6.23 7.77 -12.20
C LYS A 177 5.30 8.20 -11.07
N ARG A 178 5.85 8.52 -9.89
CA ARG A 178 5.08 8.98 -8.75
C ARG A 178 4.44 10.33 -9.03
N MET A 179 5.21 11.29 -9.55
CA MET A 179 4.67 12.60 -9.93
C MET A 179 3.55 12.47 -10.98
N ALA A 180 3.74 11.63 -11.99
CA ALA A 180 2.70 11.38 -12.99
C ALA A 180 1.44 10.70 -12.40
N ALA A 181 1.58 9.89 -11.35
CA ALA A 181 0.44 9.33 -10.64
C ALA A 181 -0.31 10.40 -9.84
N LEU A 182 0.41 11.26 -9.10
CA LEU A 182 -0.16 12.38 -8.35
C LEU A 182 -0.92 13.35 -9.24
N THR A 183 -0.32 13.81 -10.36
CA THR A 183 -1.00 14.70 -11.31
C THR A 183 -2.31 14.10 -11.84
N LYS A 184 -2.34 12.77 -12.07
CA LYS A 184 -3.56 12.08 -12.46
C LYS A 184 -4.57 12.00 -11.32
N ALA A 185 -4.13 11.72 -10.10
CA ALA A 185 -4.96 11.71 -8.92
C ALA A 185 -5.67 13.06 -8.73
N ASP A 186 -4.92 14.16 -8.78
CA ASP A 186 -5.44 15.54 -8.68
C ASP A 186 -6.45 15.85 -9.78
N THR A 187 -6.18 15.39 -11.01
CA THR A 187 -7.10 15.57 -12.14
C THR A 187 -8.41 14.80 -11.92
N PHE A 188 -8.34 13.57 -11.39
CA PHE A 188 -9.54 12.78 -11.09
C PHE A 188 -10.31 13.30 -9.89
N GLU A 189 -9.62 13.86 -8.90
CA GLU A 189 -10.22 14.54 -7.75
C GLU A 189 -11.01 15.77 -8.21
N ARG A 190 -10.41 16.62 -9.06
CA ARG A 190 -11.08 17.80 -9.65
C ARG A 190 -12.24 17.46 -10.57
N THR A 191 -12.17 16.33 -11.28
CA THR A 191 -13.26 15.88 -12.18
C THR A 191 -14.34 15.07 -11.45
N GLY A 192 -14.28 14.95 -10.13
CA GLY A 192 -15.31 14.26 -9.35
C GLY A 192 -15.34 12.75 -9.56
N LYS A 193 -14.20 12.13 -9.89
CA LYS A 193 -14.05 10.67 -10.06
C LYS A 193 -13.24 10.08 -8.89
N PRO A 194 -13.79 10.03 -7.66
CA PRO A 194 -13.04 9.69 -6.44
C PRO A 194 -12.41 8.29 -6.51
N GLY A 195 -13.12 7.30 -7.07
CA GLY A 195 -12.58 5.95 -7.20
C GLY A 195 -11.34 5.82 -8.10
N LEU A 196 -11.18 6.70 -9.09
CA LEU A 196 -9.94 6.77 -9.87
C LEU A 196 -8.85 7.55 -9.13
N ALA A 197 -9.21 8.66 -8.48
CA ALA A 197 -8.29 9.45 -7.68
C ALA A 197 -7.60 8.59 -6.60
N MET A 198 -8.39 7.82 -5.83
CA MET A 198 -7.89 6.87 -4.82
C MET A 198 -6.85 5.91 -5.38
N LYS A 199 -7.16 5.23 -6.50
CA LYS A 199 -6.25 4.27 -7.16
C LYS A 199 -4.90 4.91 -7.54
N PHE A 200 -4.90 6.19 -7.92
CA PHE A 200 -3.67 6.89 -8.25
C PHE A 200 -2.89 7.38 -7.02
N TYR A 201 -3.58 7.77 -5.94
CA TYR A 201 -2.94 8.05 -4.65
C TYR A 201 -2.32 6.80 -4.02
N ASP A 202 -3.01 5.66 -4.03
CA ASP A 202 -2.46 4.37 -3.57
C ASP A 202 -1.20 3.99 -4.37
N LYS A 203 -1.25 4.16 -5.70
CA LYS A 203 -0.10 3.92 -6.57
C LYS A 203 1.06 4.88 -6.27
N ALA A 204 0.79 6.13 -5.93
CA ALA A 204 1.81 7.09 -5.52
C ALA A 204 2.43 6.70 -4.17
N ALA A 205 1.63 6.20 -3.23
CA ALA A 205 2.08 5.67 -1.95
C ALA A 205 3.00 4.45 -2.12
N ASP A 206 2.61 3.47 -2.94
CA ASP A 206 3.42 2.30 -3.27
C ASP A 206 4.78 2.69 -3.88
N LEU A 207 4.78 3.71 -4.75
CA LEU A 207 6.01 4.24 -5.36
C LEU A 207 6.89 4.96 -4.33
N SER A 208 6.30 5.67 -3.36
CA SER A 208 7.03 6.26 -2.23
C SER A 208 7.65 5.20 -1.32
N MET A 209 6.94 4.11 -1.03
CA MET A 209 7.50 2.98 -0.26
C MET A 209 8.71 2.37 -0.97
N ARG A 210 8.66 2.20 -2.30
CA ARG A 210 9.81 1.72 -3.09
C ARG A 210 10.99 2.68 -3.09
N LEU A 211 10.72 3.97 -2.92
CA LEU A 211 11.73 5.02 -2.77
C LEU A 211 12.28 5.12 -1.34
N LYS A 212 11.74 4.33 -0.39
CA LYS A 212 12.02 4.43 1.05
C LYS A 212 11.67 5.82 1.63
N GLU A 213 10.65 6.47 1.05
CA GLU A 213 10.08 7.74 1.54
C GLU A 213 8.77 7.40 2.30
N GLU A 214 8.89 6.78 3.48
CA GLU A 214 7.77 6.22 4.26
C GLU A 214 6.74 7.29 4.67
N ASP A 215 7.20 8.45 5.15
CA ASP A 215 6.32 9.56 5.56
C ASP A 215 5.37 9.98 4.43
N LYS A 216 5.90 10.10 3.21
CA LYS A 216 5.09 10.47 2.03
C LYS A 216 4.15 9.34 1.61
N ALA A 217 4.55 8.09 1.80
CA ALA A 217 3.64 6.98 1.55
C ALA A 217 2.44 7.03 2.50
N THR A 218 2.69 7.29 3.79
CA THR A 218 1.62 7.43 4.79
C THR A 218 0.69 8.61 4.48
N GLU A 219 1.24 9.75 4.04
CA GLU A 219 0.45 10.92 3.61
C GLU A 219 -0.47 10.58 2.44
N TYR A 220 0.03 9.91 1.40
CA TYR A 220 -0.78 9.54 0.24
C TYR A 220 -1.83 8.48 0.56
N TYR A 221 -1.55 7.51 1.44
CA TYR A 221 -2.58 6.58 1.91
C TYR A 221 -3.66 7.29 2.73
N ALA A 222 -3.27 8.26 3.59
CA ALA A 222 -4.23 9.05 4.35
C ALA A 222 -5.13 9.85 3.40
N LYS A 223 -4.57 10.48 2.36
CA LYS A 223 -5.34 11.21 1.34
C LYS A 223 -6.31 10.30 0.58
N SER A 224 -5.88 9.09 0.21
CA SER A 224 -6.74 8.09 -0.43
C SER A 224 -7.93 7.71 0.45
N ARG A 225 -7.71 7.52 1.77
CA ARG A 225 -8.78 7.24 2.75
C ARG A 225 -9.74 8.41 2.92
N GLU A 226 -9.23 9.64 3.04
CA GLU A 226 -10.06 10.85 3.17
C GLU A 226 -11.02 11.00 1.97
N ILE A 227 -10.53 10.77 0.74
CA ILE A 227 -11.35 10.79 -0.47
C ILE A 227 -12.41 9.68 -0.43
N HIS A 228 -12.06 8.49 0.06
CA HIS A 228 -12.99 7.38 0.20
C HIS A 228 -14.13 7.70 1.17
N GLU A 229 -13.79 8.19 2.36
CA GLU A 229 -14.73 8.54 3.42
C GLU A 229 -15.68 9.65 2.96
N THR A 230 -15.13 10.71 2.36
CA THR A 230 -15.92 11.81 1.79
C THR A 230 -16.87 11.34 0.68
N HIS A 231 -16.43 10.38 -0.15
CA HIS A 231 -17.27 9.83 -1.20
C HIS A 231 -18.43 8.99 -0.63
N ILE A 232 -18.15 8.16 0.38
CA ILE A 232 -19.20 7.38 1.07
C ILE A 232 -20.20 8.32 1.73
N GLU A 233 -19.74 9.35 2.43
CA GLU A 233 -20.63 10.32 3.09
C GLU A 233 -21.55 11.01 2.09
N ARG A 234 -21.02 11.40 0.91
CA ARG A 234 -21.83 11.99 -0.16
C ARG A 234 -22.88 11.02 -0.68
N MET A 235 -22.51 9.75 -0.95
CA MET A 235 -23.47 8.74 -1.41
C MET A 235 -24.57 8.49 -0.38
N LEU A 236 -24.24 8.45 0.91
CA LEU A 236 -25.22 8.29 1.99
C LEU A 236 -26.18 9.49 2.05
N LYS A 237 -25.67 10.73 1.94
CA LYS A 237 -26.50 11.94 1.90
C LYS A 237 -27.44 11.94 0.68
N GLU A 238 -26.93 11.59 -0.50
CA GLU A 238 -27.74 11.48 -1.73
C GLU A 238 -28.83 10.41 -1.61
N GLU A 239 -28.51 9.27 -0.98
CA GLU A 239 -29.49 8.19 -0.75
C GLU A 239 -30.57 8.62 0.27
N GLU A 240 -30.18 9.30 1.35
CA GLU A 240 -31.12 9.86 2.32
C GLU A 240 -32.04 10.92 1.69
N GLU A 241 -31.50 11.85 0.90
CA GLU A 241 -32.27 12.86 0.19
C GLU A 241 -33.25 12.22 -0.81
N ARG A 242 -32.80 11.19 -1.54
CA ARG A 242 -33.66 10.43 -2.45
C ARG A 242 -34.79 9.73 -1.69
N LYS A 243 -34.51 9.09 -0.56
CA LYS A 243 -35.54 8.45 0.29
C LYS A 243 -36.52 9.48 0.85
N ARG A 244 -36.03 10.66 1.27
CA ARG A 244 -36.89 11.76 1.73
C ARG A 244 -37.79 12.28 0.61
N ALA A 245 -37.24 12.46 -0.59
CA ALA A 245 -38.00 12.88 -1.78
C ALA A 245 -39.05 11.83 -2.19
N GLU A 246 -38.70 10.55 -2.17
CA GLU A 246 -39.62 9.45 -2.48
C GLU A 246 -40.77 9.36 -1.46
N LEU A 247 -40.47 9.47 -0.16
CA LEU A 247 -41.49 9.53 0.89
C LEU A 247 -42.39 10.76 0.77
N ALA A 248 -41.82 11.93 0.43
CA ALA A 248 -42.59 13.15 0.19
C ALA A 248 -43.51 13.02 -1.02
N ALA A 249 -43.00 12.50 -2.15
CA ALA A 249 -43.80 12.24 -3.34
C ALA A 249 -44.92 11.23 -3.08
N ARG A 250 -44.63 10.16 -2.32
CA ARG A 250 -45.64 9.18 -1.90
C ARG A 250 -46.72 9.82 -1.03
N ARG A 251 -46.35 10.68 -0.08
CA ARG A 251 -47.33 11.43 0.75
C ARG A 251 -48.20 12.33 -0.12
N SER A 252 -47.61 13.07 -1.05
CA SER A 252 -48.36 13.93 -1.98
C SER A 252 -49.42 13.15 -2.78
N ARG A 253 -49.04 11.99 -3.34
CA ARG A 253 -49.97 11.12 -4.08
C ARG A 253 -51.12 10.61 -3.21
N LEU A 254 -50.81 10.14 -2.00
CA LEU A 254 -51.84 9.66 -1.05
C LEU A 254 -52.78 10.79 -0.60
N GLU A 255 -52.28 12.03 -0.48
CA GLU A 255 -53.10 13.20 -0.16
C GLU A 255 -54.04 13.58 -1.31
N GLU A 256 -53.56 13.52 -2.57
CA GLU A 256 -54.37 13.72 -3.77
C GLU A 256 -55.45 12.63 -3.93
N GLU A 257 -55.06 11.36 -3.83
CA GLU A 257 -56.01 10.22 -3.87
C GLU A 257 -57.10 10.37 -2.81
N ARG A 258 -56.71 10.70 -1.57
CA ARG A 258 -57.67 10.94 -0.48
C ARG A 258 -58.60 12.11 -0.81
N LYS A 259 -58.10 13.20 -1.37
CA LYS A 259 -58.90 14.37 -1.73
C LYS A 259 -59.96 14.01 -2.79
N GLU A 260 -59.59 13.23 -3.80
CA GLU A 260 -60.53 12.75 -4.81
C GLU A 260 -61.60 11.81 -4.23
N ILE A 261 -61.21 10.91 -3.33
CA ILE A 261 -62.14 10.02 -2.63
C ILE A 261 -63.13 10.83 -1.79
N LEU A 262 -62.66 11.85 -1.06
CA LEU A 262 -63.52 12.72 -0.26
C LEU A 262 -64.51 13.51 -1.13
N GLN A 263 -64.06 14.07 -2.25
CA GLN A 263 -64.95 14.76 -3.18
C GLN A 263 -66.06 13.82 -3.70
N LYS A 264 -65.70 12.59 -4.09
CA LYS A 264 -66.69 11.58 -4.52
C LYS A 264 -67.64 11.18 -3.37
N ALA A 265 -67.14 11.16 -2.13
CA ALA A 265 -67.94 10.84 -0.96
C ALA A 265 -68.97 11.94 -0.67
N ASP A 266 -68.56 13.20 -0.78
CA ASP A 266 -69.43 14.37 -0.62
C ASP A 266 -70.50 14.41 -1.72
N GLU A 267 -70.14 14.19 -2.98
CA GLU A 267 -71.09 14.09 -4.09
C GLU A 267 -72.11 12.95 -3.92
N ALA A 268 -71.70 11.82 -3.31
CA ALA A 268 -72.61 10.72 -3.00
C ALA A 268 -73.53 11.04 -1.82
N GLU A 269 -73.02 11.76 -0.81
CA GLU A 269 -73.81 12.25 0.33
C GLU A 269 -74.87 13.25 -0.13
N GLU A 270 -74.52 14.18 -1.02
CA GLU A 270 -75.46 15.15 -1.63
C GLU A 270 -76.58 14.47 -2.44
N LYS A 271 -76.29 13.33 -3.07
CA LYS A 271 -77.28 12.52 -3.81
C LYS A 271 -78.09 11.58 -2.93
N GLU A 272 -77.94 11.65 -1.61
CA GLU A 272 -78.55 10.75 -0.62
C GLU A 272 -78.19 9.27 -0.81
N ASP A 273 -77.11 8.96 -1.53
CA ASP A 273 -76.57 7.60 -1.67
C ASP A 273 -75.64 7.29 -0.49
N TYR A 274 -76.25 7.14 0.69
CA TYR A 274 -75.51 6.99 1.94
C TYR A 274 -74.67 5.70 2.02
N GLN A 275 -75.05 4.64 1.31
CA GLN A 275 -74.24 3.41 1.27
C GLN A 275 -72.92 3.63 0.53
N ARG A 276 -72.96 4.33 -0.61
CA ARG A 276 -71.75 4.67 -1.36
C ARG A 276 -70.90 5.72 -0.64
N ALA A 277 -71.53 6.72 -0.02
CA ALA A 277 -70.81 7.69 0.80
C ALA A 277 -70.08 7.01 1.97
N PHE A 278 -70.70 6.01 2.63
CA PHE A 278 -70.08 5.22 3.69
C PHE A 278 -68.79 4.52 3.24
N SER A 279 -68.81 3.81 2.11
CA SER A 279 -67.64 3.07 1.62
C SER A 279 -66.50 4.01 1.26
N LEU A 280 -66.78 5.13 0.59
CA LEU A 280 -65.78 6.14 0.22
C LEU A 280 -65.18 6.84 1.45
N TYR A 281 -65.99 7.19 2.45
CA TYR A 281 -65.46 7.76 3.70
C TYR A 281 -64.58 6.78 4.48
N ARG A 282 -64.88 5.48 4.41
CA ARG A 282 -64.02 4.44 5.00
C ARG A 282 -62.69 4.34 4.24
N GLU A 283 -62.71 4.36 2.92
CA GLU A 283 -61.49 4.36 2.10
C GLU A 283 -60.63 5.60 2.36
N ALA A 284 -61.23 6.78 2.52
CA ALA A 284 -60.53 8.01 2.93
C ALA A 284 -59.93 7.90 4.34
N ALA A 285 -60.58 7.18 5.26
CA ALA A 285 -60.03 6.87 6.58
C ALA A 285 -58.79 6.00 6.47
N ASP A 286 -58.83 4.94 5.67
CA ASP A 286 -57.69 4.03 5.44
C ASP A 286 -56.49 4.79 4.83
N ARG A 287 -56.72 5.65 3.81
CA ARG A 287 -55.67 6.54 3.28
C ARG A 287 -55.10 7.50 4.32
N SER A 288 -55.92 7.96 5.26
CA SER A 288 -55.46 8.81 6.36
C SER A 288 -54.63 8.05 7.38
N VAL A 289 -54.89 6.74 7.57
CA VAL A 289 -54.02 5.86 8.37
C VAL A 289 -52.67 5.66 7.67
N ASP A 290 -52.66 5.43 6.35
CA ASP A 290 -51.42 5.31 5.55
C ASP A 290 -50.55 6.58 5.62
N LEU A 291 -51.19 7.76 5.70
CA LEU A 291 -50.53 9.06 5.92
C LEU A 291 -50.08 9.30 7.38
N GLY A 292 -50.41 8.40 8.31
CA GLY A 292 -50.13 8.55 9.74
C GLY A 292 -51.06 9.53 10.48
N GLN A 293 -52.13 10.00 9.84
CA GLN A 293 -53.06 11.00 10.36
C GLN A 293 -54.21 10.35 11.14
N LYS A 294 -53.88 9.69 12.26
CA LYS A 294 -54.82 8.87 13.06
C LYS A 294 -56.08 9.60 13.53
N LYS A 295 -55.97 10.87 13.92
CA LYS A 295 -57.13 11.68 14.36
C LYS A 295 -58.11 11.92 13.22
N LEU A 296 -57.60 12.23 12.02
CA LEU A 296 -58.42 12.46 10.84
C LEU A 296 -59.07 11.16 10.36
N ALA A 297 -58.33 10.06 10.38
CA ALA A 297 -58.88 8.72 10.10
C ALA A 297 -60.06 8.37 11.04
N ALA A 298 -59.94 8.69 12.34
CA ALA A 298 -61.02 8.49 13.29
C ALA A 298 -62.25 9.35 12.99
N GLN A 299 -62.06 10.60 12.55
CA GLN A 299 -63.16 11.48 12.12
C GLN A 299 -63.89 10.91 10.90
N PHE A 300 -63.17 10.48 9.87
CA PHE A 300 -63.79 9.85 8.69
C PHE A 300 -64.48 8.54 9.03
N THR A 301 -63.91 7.74 9.94
CA THR A 301 -64.55 6.52 10.42
C THR A 301 -65.86 6.80 11.19
N ALA A 302 -65.89 7.86 12.00
CA ALA A 302 -67.09 8.30 12.69
C ALA A 302 -68.16 8.77 11.69
N LYS A 303 -67.78 9.63 10.74
CA LYS A 303 -68.68 10.11 9.68
C LYS A 303 -69.24 8.95 8.84
N ALA A 304 -68.41 7.97 8.48
CA ALA A 304 -68.85 6.75 7.82
C ALA A 304 -69.91 6.02 8.64
N LYS A 305 -69.69 5.80 9.94
CA LYS A 305 -70.67 5.14 10.82
C LYS A 305 -72.00 5.89 10.88
N ASP A 306 -71.97 7.21 10.92
CA ASP A 306 -73.18 8.03 10.93
C ASP A 306 -73.96 7.92 9.61
N LEU A 307 -73.27 7.94 8.47
CA LEU A 307 -73.89 7.70 7.15
C LEU A 307 -74.50 6.30 7.04
N LEU A 308 -73.84 5.27 7.59
CA LEU A 308 -74.39 3.92 7.62
C LEU A 308 -75.68 3.85 8.46
N ARG A 309 -75.79 4.63 9.54
CA ARG A 309 -77.03 4.74 10.33
C ARG A 309 -78.13 5.39 9.52
N LYS A 310 -77.86 6.52 8.85
CA LYS A 310 -78.80 7.20 7.96
C LYS A 310 -79.29 6.30 6.82
N ALA A 311 -78.40 5.53 6.20
CA ALA A 311 -78.75 4.57 5.15
C ALA A 311 -79.80 3.56 5.62
N LYS A 312 -79.60 2.97 6.81
CA LYS A 312 -80.53 2.00 7.41
C LYS A 312 -81.87 2.63 7.79
N GLU A 313 -81.87 3.89 8.24
CA GLU A 313 -83.10 4.61 8.57
C GLU A 313 -83.91 4.92 7.30
N LEU A 314 -83.26 5.37 6.22
CA LEU A 314 -83.88 5.60 4.92
C LEU A 314 -84.47 4.33 4.31
N GLU A 315 -83.76 3.19 4.41
CA GLU A 315 -84.27 1.88 3.98
C GLU A 315 -85.53 1.48 4.76
N LYS A 316 -85.52 1.60 6.09
CA LYS A 316 -86.69 1.33 6.92
C LYS A 316 -87.87 2.23 6.59
N GLU A 317 -87.63 3.51 6.29
CA GLU A 317 -88.69 4.43 5.88
C GLU A 317 -89.27 4.05 4.52
N LYS A 318 -88.42 3.70 3.54
CA LYS A 318 -88.85 3.18 2.23
C LYS A 318 -89.66 1.89 2.37
N GLU A 319 -89.25 0.99 3.26
CA GLU A 319 -90.00 -0.25 3.56
C GLU A 319 -91.36 0.05 4.19
N LYS A 320 -91.42 0.96 5.17
CA LYS A 320 -92.69 1.39 5.79
C LYS A 320 -93.62 2.03 4.77
N LYS A 321 -93.13 2.95 3.93
CA LYS A 321 -93.92 3.56 2.84
C LYS A 321 -94.44 2.52 1.86
N LYS A 322 -93.60 1.57 1.43
CA LYS A 322 -94.04 0.45 0.58
C LYS A 322 -95.10 -0.43 1.26
N GLN A 323 -94.98 -0.68 2.57
CA GLN A 323 -95.99 -1.43 3.32
C GLN A 323 -97.30 -0.65 3.45
N GLU A 324 -97.26 0.65 3.70
CA GLU A 324 -98.43 1.53 3.75
C GLU A 324 -99.11 1.65 2.38
N GLU A 325 -98.36 1.81 1.30
CA GLU A 325 -98.88 1.79 -0.08
C GLU A 325 -99.56 0.46 -0.41
N LYS A 326 -98.95 -0.67 -0.03
CA LYS A 326 -99.57 -2.00 -0.18
C LYS A 326 -100.86 -2.13 0.63
N LYS A 327 -100.90 -1.61 1.86
CA LYS A 327 -102.12 -1.58 2.69
C LYS A 327 -103.21 -0.73 2.07
N ARG A 328 -102.89 0.49 1.61
CA ARG A 328 -103.82 1.40 0.92
C ARG A 328 -104.35 0.80 -0.38
N ALA A 329 -103.49 0.14 -1.16
CA ALA A 329 -103.89 -0.56 -2.38
C ALA A 329 -104.85 -1.73 -2.07
N ALA A 330 -104.57 -2.52 -1.02
CA ALA A 330 -105.45 -3.59 -0.57
C ALA A 330 -106.81 -3.09 -0.04
N GLU A 331 -106.82 -1.98 0.71
CA GLU A 331 -108.06 -1.32 1.16
C GLU A 331 -108.87 -0.75 -0.01
N TYR A 332 -108.21 -0.18 -1.01
CA TYR A 332 -108.84 0.31 -2.24
C TYR A 332 -109.46 -0.84 -3.05
N GLU A 333 -108.76 -1.97 -3.21
CA GLU A 333 -109.35 -3.17 -3.83
C GLU A 333 -110.56 -3.69 -3.05
N LYS A 334 -110.50 -3.68 -1.72
CA LYS A 334 -111.59 -4.15 -0.86
C LYS A 334 -112.84 -3.26 -1.01
N THR A 335 -112.67 -1.95 -0.95
CA THR A 335 -113.76 -0.97 -1.13
C THR A 335 -114.34 -1.02 -2.55
N LYS A 336 -113.50 -1.19 -3.58
CA LYS A 336 -113.97 -1.41 -4.96
C LYS A 336 -114.88 -2.65 -5.07
N LYS A 337 -114.46 -3.79 -4.51
CA LYS A 337 -115.27 -5.03 -4.49
C LYS A 337 -116.58 -4.87 -3.72
N GLU A 338 -116.60 -4.07 -2.65
CA GLU A 338 -117.82 -3.76 -1.91
C GLU A 338 -118.79 -2.86 -2.70
N MET A 339 -118.27 -1.90 -3.49
CA MET A 339 -119.09 -1.08 -4.38
C MET A 339 -119.67 -1.87 -5.55
N GLU A 340 -118.89 -2.77 -6.17
CA GLU A 340 -119.38 -3.68 -7.22
C GLU A 340 -120.52 -4.56 -6.70
N LYS A 341 -120.36 -5.17 -5.52
CA LYS A 341 -121.43 -5.96 -4.88
C LYS A 341 -122.69 -5.16 -4.51
N LYS A 342 -122.56 -3.86 -4.25
CA LYS A 342 -123.71 -2.97 -4.00
C LYS A 342 -124.40 -2.58 -5.30
N ALA A 343 -123.65 -2.37 -6.39
CA ALA A 343 -124.21 -2.11 -7.70
C ALA A 343 -125.02 -3.31 -8.23
N ASP A 344 -124.54 -4.54 -8.01
CA ASP A 344 -125.26 -5.76 -8.41
C ASP A 344 -126.56 -6.03 -7.61
N LYS A 345 -126.82 -5.26 -6.53
CA LYS A 345 -128.02 -5.40 -5.69
C LYS A 345 -129.11 -4.36 -5.98
N ILE A 346 -128.83 -3.38 -6.83
CA ILE A 346 -129.79 -2.37 -7.32
C ILE A 346 -130.26 -2.82 -8.68
#